data_AF-J3JH14-F1
#
_entry.id   AF-J3JH14-F1
#
_cell.length_a   1.000
_cell.length_b   1.000
_cell.length_c   1.000
_cell.angle_alpha   90.00
_cell.angle_beta   90.00
_cell.angle_gamma   90.00
#
_symmetry.space_group_name_H-M   'P 1'
#
loop_
_entity.id
_entity.type
_entity.pdbx_description
1 polymer ?
#
loop_
_entity_poly.entity_id
_entity_poly.type
_entity_poly.pdbx_seq_one_letter_code
_entity_poly.pdbx_strand_id
1 'polypeptide(L)' 'MSTDKERSATRLPVECPLCHHSLAAEVTLVSHLRRAHPKRELAAYIERSYEETL' A
#
# COMPACT_ATOMS: atom_id res chain seq x y z
N MET A 1 3.78 -25.36 22.59
CA MET A 1 3.19 -24.92 21.31
C MET A 1 4.01 -23.75 20.82
N SER A 2 5.03 -24.05 20.02
CA SER A 2 6.03 -23.07 19.57
C SER A 2 5.60 -22.59 18.19
N THR A 3 5.22 -21.32 18.08
CA THR A 3 4.84 -20.72 16.81
C THR A 3 6.10 -20.49 15.97
N ASP A 4 6.33 -21.41 15.05
CA ASP A 4 7.27 -21.26 13.95
C ASP A 4 6.86 -20.03 13.12
N LYS A 5 7.59 -18.93 13.32
CA LYS A 5 7.45 -17.70 12.52
C LYS A 5 8.74 -17.50 11.73
N GLU A 6 9.19 -18.54 11.06
CA GLU A 6 10.35 -18.49 10.17
C GLU A 6 9.92 -18.56 8.71
N ARG A 7 9.63 -17.38 8.15
CA ARG A 7 9.99 -17.06 6.77
C ARG A 7 10.01 -15.55 6.52
N SER A 8 10.90 -14.84 7.22
CA SER A 8 11.29 -13.48 6.84
C SER A 8 12.16 -13.53 5.58
N ALA A 9 11.52 -13.74 4.43
CA ALA A 9 12.05 -13.22 3.19
C ALA A 9 11.92 -11.69 3.29
N THR A 10 13.05 -10.98 3.23
CA THR A 10 13.22 -9.53 3.40
C THR A 10 12.43 -8.74 2.36
N ARG A 11 11.10 -8.75 2.44
CA ARG A 11 10.23 -7.87 1.66
C ARG A 11 10.32 -6.50 2.31
N LEU A 12 10.83 -5.53 1.56
CA LEU A 12 10.80 -4.14 2.00
C LEU A 12 9.35 -3.74 2.29
N PRO A 13 9.12 -2.93 3.35
CA PRO A 13 7.80 -2.42 3.61
C PRO A 13 7.32 -1.60 2.41
N VAL A 14 6.06 -1.81 2.04
CA VAL A 14 5.39 -1.09 0.97
C VAL A 14 4.67 0.10 1.59
N GLU A 15 4.99 1.30 1.12
CA GLU A 15 4.41 2.53 1.64
C GLU A 15 3.14 2.93 0.88
N CYS A 16 2.12 3.41 1.59
CA CYS A 16 0.92 3.96 0.96
C CYS A 16 1.21 5.37 0.42
N PRO A 17 0.95 5.65 -0.87
CA PRO A 17 1.25 6.97 -1.47
C PRO A 17 0.27 8.07 -1.04
N LEU A 18 -0.84 7.72 -0.37
CA LEU A 18 -1.85 8.70 0.09
C LEU A 18 -1.61 9.17 1.53
N CYS A 19 -1.17 8.27 2.41
CA CYS A 19 -1.01 8.56 3.85
C CYS A 19 0.35 8.17 4.42
N HIS A 20 1.28 7.71 3.58
CA HIS A 20 2.65 7.35 3.96
C HIS A 20 2.74 6.24 5.01
N HIS A 21 1.67 5.44 5.15
CA HIS A 21 1.66 4.32 6.08
C HIS A 21 2.45 3.13 5.51
N SER A 22 3.37 2.58 6.29
CA SER A 22 4.18 1.43 5.90
C SER A 22 3.44 0.11 6.16
N LEU A 23 3.34 -0.73 5.14
CA LEU A 23 2.70 -2.04 5.18
C LEU A 23 3.70 -3.16 4.87
N ALA A 24 3.44 -4.37 5.36
CA ALA A 24 4.35 -5.50 5.19
C ALA A 24 4.38 -6.09 3.76
N ALA A 25 3.35 -5.82 2.94
CA ALA A 25 3.25 -6.37 1.59
C ALA A 25 2.28 -5.59 0.68
N GLU A 26 2.42 -5.75 -0.64
CA GLU A 26 1.53 -5.14 -1.63
C GLU A 26 0.05 -5.58 -1.49
N VAL A 27 -0.18 -6.87 -1.21
CA VAL A 27 -1.55 -7.38 -0.98
C VAL A 27 -2.24 -6.67 0.19
N THR A 28 -1.47 -6.29 1.20
CA THR A 28 -1.97 -5.50 2.34
C THR A 28 -2.18 -4.04 1.96
N LEU A 29 -1.34 -3.47 1.08
CA LEU A 29 -1.54 -2.12 0.54
C LEU A 29 -2.86 -2.02 -0.23
N VAL A 30 -3.18 -2.96 -1.13
CA VAL A 30 -4.44 -2.92 -1.88
C VAL A 30 -5.66 -2.96 -0.95
N SER A 31 -5.62 -3.81 0.07
CA SER A 31 -6.68 -3.87 1.08
C SER A 31 -6.76 -2.57 1.89
N HIS A 32 -5.62 -1.99 2.27
CA HIS A 32 -5.55 -0.70 2.95
C HIS A 32 -6.17 0.41 2.09
N LEU A 33 -5.78 0.53 0.82
CA LEU A 33 -6.32 1.52 -0.12
C LEU A 33 -7.85 1.44 -0.20
N ARG A 34 -8.41 0.23 -0.27
CA ARG A 34 -9.86 0.04 -0.38
C ARG A 34 -10.64 0.37 0.89
N ARG A 35 -10.03 0.25 2.07
CA ARG A 35 -10.71 0.39 3.37
C ARG A 35 -10.47 1.72 4.05
N ALA A 36 -9.27 2.29 3.88
CA ALA A 36 -8.84 3.51 4.55
C ALA A 36 -9.10 4.77 3.70
N HIS A 37 -9.17 4.63 2.37
CA HIS A 37 -9.28 5.77 1.46
C HIS A 37 -10.57 5.70 0.64
N PRO A 38 -11.34 6.80 0.55
CA PRO A 38 -12.52 6.87 -0.31
C PRO A 38 -12.12 6.86 -1.78
N LYS A 39 -13.03 6.36 -2.64
CA LYS A 39 -12.79 6.25 -4.10
C LYS A 39 -12.35 7.55 -4.76
N ARG A 40 -12.86 8.70 -4.29
CA ARG A 40 -12.50 10.03 -4.81
C ARG A 40 -11.02 10.38 -4.62
N GLU A 41 -10.42 9.96 -3.49
CA GLU A 41 -9.01 10.25 -3.21
C GLU A 41 -8.10 9.35 -4.04
N LEU A 42 -8.49 8.08 -4.20
CA LEU A 42 -7.81 7.16 -5.11
C LEU A 42 -7.84 7.67 -6.57
N ALA A 43 -8.99 8.17 -7.02
CA ALA A 43 -9.13 8.74 -8.36
C ALA A 43 -8.23 9.97 -8.57
N ALA A 44 -8.25 10.92 -7.63
CA ALA A 44 -7.42 12.12 -7.70
C ALA A 44 -5.90 11.80 -7.71
N TYR A 45 -5.49 10.76 -6.98
CA TYR A 45 -4.09 10.28 -7.04
C TYR A 45 -3.73 9.73 -8.42
N ILE A 46 -4.61 8.93 -9.01
CA ILE A 46 -4.40 8.38 -10.36
C ILE A 46 -4.34 9.50 -11.39
N GLU A 47 -5.25 10.47 -11.35
CA GLU A 47 -5.26 11.64 -12.25
C GLU A 47 -3.93 12.40 -12.19
N ARG A 48 -3.45 12.75 -10.99
CA ARG A 48 -2.16 13.42 -10.79
C ARG A 48 -0.99 12.61 -11.33
N SER A 49 -1.00 11.29 -11.11
CA SER A 49 0.08 10.42 -11.57
C SER A 49 0.21 10.39 -13.10
N TYR A 50 -0.88 10.65 -13.83
CA TYR A 50 -0.84 10.77 -15.29
C TYR A 50 -0.39 12.15 -15.76
N GLU A 51 -0.73 13.21 -15.03
CA GLU A 51 -0.29 14.58 -15.34
C GLU A 51 1.23 14.76 -15.18
N GLU A 52 1.85 14.06 -14.23
CA GLU A 52 3.32 14.10 -14.02
C GLU A 52 4.13 13.34 -15.09
N THR A 53 3.47 12.58 -15.97
CA THR A 53 4.11 11.84 -17.08
C THR A 53 4.10 12.56 -18.43
N LEU A 54 3.54 13.77 -18.51
CA LEU A 54 3.51 14.65 -19.70
C LEU A 54 4.57 15.74 -19.61
#